data_AF-A0A956VT25-F1
#
_entry.id   AF-A0A956VT25-F1
#
_cell.length_a   1.000
_cell.length_b   1.000
_cell.length_c   1.000
_cell.angle_alpha   90.00
_cell.angle_beta   90.00
_cell.angle_gamma   90.00
#
_symmetry.space_group_name_H-M   'P 1'
#
loop_
_entity.id
_entity.type
_entity.pdbx_description
1 polymer ?
#
loop_
_entity_poly.entity_id
_entity_poly.type
_entity_poly.pdbx_seq_one_letter_code
_entity_poly.pdbx_strand_id
1 'polypeptide(L)' 'MPRRPFPRRQEVDVYREIAVFTGNSHRALAEAVCKHLEIPLGNVQVFQFSNEEVFVKYEENIRERDVFIIQPVVS' A
#
# COMPACT_ATOMS: atom_id res chain seq x y z
N MET A 1 33.59 32.20 -13.19
CA MET A 1 32.95 31.26 -12.25
C MET A 1 31.48 31.13 -12.62
N PRO A 2 31.02 30.02 -13.21
CA PRO A 2 29.60 29.80 -13.46
C PRO A 2 28.89 29.56 -12.12
N ARG A 3 27.81 30.31 -11.87
CA ARG A 3 26.99 30.17 -10.65
C ARG A 3 26.32 28.80 -10.69
N ARG A 4 26.49 27.99 -9.63
CA ARG A 4 25.77 26.72 -9.47
C ARG A 4 24.25 27.00 -9.49
N PRO A 5 23.44 26.22 -10.23
CA PRO A 5 22.00 26.39 -10.19
C PRO A 5 21.50 26.08 -8.77
N PHE A 6 20.66 26.97 -8.23
CA PHE A 6 19.97 26.75 -6.98
C PHE A 6 19.08 25.50 -7.10
N PRO A 7 19.05 24.61 -6.09
CA PRO A 7 18.13 23.47 -6.10
C PRO A 7 16.69 24.00 -6.16
N ARG A 8 15.91 23.54 -7.13
CA ARG A 8 14.47 23.83 -7.22
C ARG A 8 13.82 23.39 -5.90
N ARG A 9 13.05 24.29 -5.29
CA ARG A 9 12.17 24.00 -4.15
C ARG A 9 11.49 22.65 -4.38
N GLN A 10 11.75 21.71 -3.50
CA GLN A 10 11.00 20.45 -3.44
C GLN A 10 9.56 20.84 -3.10
N GLU A 11 8.64 20.66 -4.06
CA GLU A 11 7.22 20.62 -3.77
C GLU A 11 7.06 19.52 -2.72
N VAL A 12 6.73 19.92 -1.50
CA VAL A 12 6.45 18.95 -0.45
C VAL A 12 5.16 18.29 -0.90
N ASP A 13 5.21 17.02 -1.29
CA ASP A 13 4.02 16.22 -1.53
C ASP A 13 3.14 16.34 -0.28
N VAL A 14 2.11 17.18 -0.36
CA VAL A 14 1.19 17.45 0.76
C VAL A 14 0.36 16.20 1.07
N TYR A 15 0.32 15.27 0.11
CA TYR A 15 -0.36 13.99 0.19
C TYR A 15 0.69 12.88 0.31
N ARG A 16 0.59 12.08 1.36
CA ARG A 16 1.43 10.89 1.52
C ARG A 16 1.11 9.88 0.42
N GLU A 17 2.11 9.12 -0.01
CA GLU A 17 1.94 8.06 -1.00
C GLU A 17 0.91 7.03 -0.48
N ILE A 18 -0.10 6.71 -1.30
CA ILE A 18 -1.19 5.80 -0.94
C ILE A 18 -0.74 4.36 -1.16
N ALA A 19 -0.89 3.51 -0.14
CA ALA A 19 -0.63 2.08 -0.22
C ALA A 19 -1.91 1.29 0.11
N VAL A 20 -2.32 0.40 -0.79
CA VAL A 20 -3.53 -0.43 -0.61
C VAL A 20 -3.14 -1.88 -0.47
N PHE A 21 -3.66 -2.57 0.55
CA PHE A 21 -3.42 -3.99 0.80
C PHE A 21 -4.74 -4.75 0.97
N THR A 22 -4.69 -6.07 0.82
CA THR A 22 -5.83 -6.98 1.03
C THR A 22 -5.38 -8.22 1.79
N GLY A 23 -6.27 -8.75 2.63
CA GLY A 23 -6.10 -10.05 3.24
C GLY A 23 -6.48 -11.20 2.31
N ASN A 24 -6.81 -12.36 2.90
CA ASN A 24 -7.16 -13.58 2.17
C ASN A 24 -8.63 -13.64 1.68
N SER A 25 -9.53 -12.76 2.14
CA SER A 25 -10.96 -12.93 1.85
C SER A 25 -11.34 -12.61 0.41
N HIS A 26 -10.85 -11.49 -0.14
CA HIS A 26 -11.35 -11.05 -1.44
C HIS A 26 -10.38 -10.16 -2.23
N ARG A 27 -9.32 -10.79 -2.75
CA ARG A 27 -8.29 -10.12 -3.56
C ARG A 27 -8.85 -9.43 -4.82
N ALA A 28 -9.84 -10.05 -5.48
CA ALA A 28 -10.43 -9.51 -6.71
C ALA A 28 -11.08 -8.12 -6.51
N LEU A 29 -11.72 -7.89 -5.36
CA LEU A 29 -12.28 -6.58 -5.03
C LEU A 29 -11.18 -5.53 -4.85
N ALA A 30 -10.11 -5.88 -4.14
CA ALA A 30 -8.99 -4.98 -3.94
C ALA A 30 -8.31 -4.62 -5.27
N GLU A 31 -8.11 -5.60 -6.15
CA GLU A 31 -7.59 -5.37 -7.50
C GLU A 31 -8.50 -4.46 -8.34
N ALA A 32 -9.82 -4.62 -8.24
CA ALA A 32 -10.78 -3.75 -8.94
C ALA A 32 -10.72 -2.30 -8.43
N VAL A 33 -10.61 -2.10 -7.11
CA VAL A 33 -10.47 -0.76 -6.50
C VAL A 33 -9.14 -0.12 -6.90
N CYS A 34 -8.02 -0.85 -6.80
CA CYS A 34 -6.70 -0.40 -7.23
C CYS A 34 -6.68 -0.02 -8.72
N LYS A 35 -7.33 -0.83 -9.58
CA LYS A 35 -7.47 -0.55 -11.01
C LYS A 35 -8.27 0.72 -11.27
N HIS A 36 -9.32 0.99 -10.50
CA HIS A 36 -10.13 2.20 -10.66
C HIS A 36 -9.39 3.46 -10.19
N LEU A 37 -8.54 3.33 -9.17
CA LEU A 37 -7.72 4.42 -8.62
C LEU A 37 -6.38 4.60 -9.34
N GLU A 38 -6.07 3.76 -10.33
CA GLU A 38 -4.79 3.73 -11.07
C GLU A 38 -3.55 3.57 -10.17
N ILE A 39 -3.70 2.87 -9.04
CA ILE A 39 -2.62 2.58 -8.08
C ILE A 39 -2.32 1.08 -8.05
N PRO A 40 -1.07 0.67 -7.80
CA PRO A 40 -0.74 -0.73 -7.63
C PRO A 40 -1.31 -1.28 -6.31
N LEU A 41 -1.76 -2.53 -6.33
CA LEU A 41 -2.05 -3.27 -5.10
C LEU A 41 -0.73 -3.66 -4.44
N GLY A 42 -0.59 -3.31 -3.17
CA GLY A 42 0.61 -3.58 -2.40
C GLY A 42 0.83 -5.06 -2.14
N ASN A 43 2.10 -5.46 -2.05
CA ASN A 43 2.50 -6.84 -1.85
C ASN A 43 2.48 -7.21 -0.36
N VAL A 44 1.62 -8.16 -0.03
CA VAL A 44 1.45 -8.68 1.33
C VAL A 44 1.33 -10.20 1.28
N GLN A 45 2.08 -10.87 2.15
CA GLN A 45 1.94 -12.29 2.39
C GLN A 45 1.07 -12.52 3.61
N VAL A 46 -0.01 -13.27 3.44
CA VAL A 46 -0.96 -13.60 4.51
C VAL A 46 -1.02 -15.12 4.63
N PHE A 47 -0.55 -15.63 5.77
CA PHE A 47 -0.56 -17.05 6.09
C PHE A 47 -1.55 -17.30 7.22
N GLN A 48 -2.39 -18.31 7.05
CA GLN A 48 -3.22 -18.84 8.13
C GLN A 48 -2.63 -20.18 8.57
N PHE A 49 -2.26 -20.27 9.83
CA PHE A 49 -1.75 -21.49 10.42
C PHE A 49 -2.91 -22.42 10.79
N SER A 50 -2.61 -23.72 10.92
CA SER A 50 -3.58 -24.75 11.29
C SER A 50 -4.13 -24.60 12.72
N ASN A 51 -3.54 -23.73 13.53
CA ASN A 51 -3.99 -23.37 14.88
C ASN A 51 -4.86 -22.09 14.89
N GLU A 52 -5.40 -21.68 13.74
CA GLU A 52 -6.25 -20.49 13.57
C GLU A 52 -5.52 -19.14 13.73
N GLU A 53 -4.19 -19.15 13.93
CA GLU A 53 -3.41 -17.93 13.96
C GLU A 53 -3.18 -17.37 12.54
N VAL A 54 -3.30 -16.05 12.40
CA VAL A 54 -3.07 -15.36 11.13
C VAL A 54 -1.77 -14.58 11.22
N PHE A 55 -0.87 -14.81 10.26
CA PHE A 55 0.40 -14.11 10.11
C PHE A 55 0.39 -13.26 8.84
N VAL A 56 0.72 -11.98 8.99
CA VAL A 56 0.73 -11.00 7.91
C VAL A 56 2.11 -10.38 7.81
N LYS A 57 2.70 -10.40 6.62
CA LYS A 57 4.00 -9.78 6.32
C LYS A 57 3.89 -8.90 5.08
N TYR A 58 4.10 -7.61 5.28
CA TYR A 58 4.22 -6.65 4.18
C TYR A 58 5.61 -6.78 3.54
N GLU A 59 5.67 -6.87 2.22
CA GLU A 59 6.94 -7.04 1.47
C GLU A 59 7.48 -5.73 0.92
N GLU A 60 6.89 -4.60 1.33
CA GLU A 60 7.25 -3.26 0.88
C GLU A 60 7.33 -2.27 2.05
N ASN A 61 7.96 -1.12 1.82
CA ASN A 61 8.03 -0.06 2.82
C ASN A 61 6.68 0.67 2.93
N ILE A 62 6.08 0.59 4.11
CA ILE A 62 4.79 1.24 4.43
C ILE A 62 4.94 2.47 5.34
N ARG A 63 6.17 2.87 5.68
CA ARG A 63 6.40 4.00 6.59
C ARG A 63 6.07 5.32 5.90
N GLU A 64 5.45 6.21 6.66
CA GLU A 64 5.06 7.55 6.19
C GLU A 64 4.10 7.54 4.99
N ARG A 65 3.45 6.40 4.72
CA ARG A 65 2.43 6.21 3.69
C ARG A 65 1.02 6.19 4.30
N ASP A 66 0.04 6.57 3.50
CA ASP A 66 -1.37 6.42 3.87
C ASP A 66 -1.84 5.03 3.46
N VAL A 67 -2.04 4.16 4.45
CA VAL A 67 -2.30 2.74 4.25
C VAL A 67 -3.79 2.43 4.34
N PHE A 68 -4.34 1.80 3.30
CA PHE A 68 -5.72 1.31 3.24
C PHE A 68 -5.75 -0.21 3.17
N ILE A 69 -6.62 -0.84 3.95
CA ILE A 69 -6.79 -2.30 3.97
C ILE A 69 -8.20 -2.64 3.50
N ILE A 70 -8.30 -3.41 2.42
CA ILE A 70 -9.56 -3.90 1.87
C ILE A 70 -9.73 -5.35 2.33
N GLN A 71 -10.62 -5.57 3.30
CA GLN A 71 -10.90 -6.89 3.85
C GLN A 71 -12.38 -7.01 4.20
N PRO A 72 -13.20 -7.65 3.36
CA PRO A 72 -14.58 -7.96 3.70
C PRO A 72 -14.62 -8.93 4.89
N VAL A 73 -15.41 -8.59 5.91
CA VAL A 73 -15.74 -9.46 7.03
C VAL A 73 -17.01 -10.24 6.69
N VAL A 74 -16.85 -11.41 6.08
CA VAL A 74 -17.95 -12.35 5.83
C VAL A 74 -17.72 -13.60 6.69
N SER A 75 -18.77 -14.03 7.40
CA SER A 75 -18.79 -15.24 8.23
C SER A 75 -19.09 -16.49 7.41
#